data_AF-A0A561B0Q9-F1
#
_entry.id   AF-A0A561B0Q9-F1
#
_cell.length_a   1.000
_cell.length_b   1.000
_cell.length_c   1.000
_cell.angle_alpha   90.00
_cell.angle_beta   90.00
_cell.angle_gamma   90.00
#
_symmetry.space_group_name_H-M   'P 1'
#
loop_
_entity.id
_entity.type
_entity.pdbx_description
1 polymer ?
#
loop_
_entity_poly.entity_id
_entity_poly.type
_entity_poly.pdbx_seq_one_letter_code
_entity_poly.pdbx_strand_id
1 'polypeptide(L)'
;MEFDEFMAVYRALRELVIRAEGGGVEEARRQLGLLAEGIGDPPGRERAVGQIEMLAGQVESVLSVSAGWSPEMKEAARLMDVADFDSGTVEQRMAMVAVVRRQVWEIADRAGEDSARIRGLTRGLDSVERALEEGPPWLDSSRDGR
;
A
#
# COMPACT_ATOMS: atom_id res chain seq x y z
N MET A 1 10.87 -12.69 13.50
CA MET A 1 10.07 -12.24 12.34
C MET A 1 10.90 -11.20 11.61
N GLU A 2 10.85 -11.21 10.28
CA GLU A 2 11.50 -10.18 9.47
C GLU A 2 10.59 -8.95 9.34
N PHE A 3 11.18 -7.79 9.05
CA PHE A 3 10.42 -6.55 8.87
C PHE A 3 9.35 -6.66 7.75
N ASP A 4 9.64 -7.39 6.68
CA ASP A 4 8.69 -7.60 5.57
C ASP A 4 7.46 -8.41 6.01
N GLU A 5 7.66 -9.41 6.88
CA GLU A 5 6.57 -10.18 7.48
C GLU A 5 5.72 -9.29 8.40
N PHE A 6 6.36 -8.41 9.18
CA PHE A 6 5.66 -7.41 9.99
C PHE A 6 4.81 -6.49 9.10
N MET A 7 5.36 -5.99 7.99
CA MET A 7 4.65 -5.09 7.07
C MET A 7 3.45 -5.74 6.39
N ALA A 8 3.51 -7.05 6.11
CA ALA A 8 2.36 -7.81 5.64
C ALA A 8 1.22 -7.80 6.67
N VAL A 9 1.52 -8.05 7.96
CA VAL A 9 0.53 -8.00 9.04
C VAL A 9 0.03 -6.58 9.29
N TYR A 10 0.93 -5.60 9.25
CA TYR A 10 0.60 -4.17 9.38
C TYR A 10 -0.46 -3.73 8.36
N ARG A 11 -0.24 -4.02 7.07
CA ARG A 11 -1.18 -3.67 6.00
C ARG A 11 -2.55 -4.32 6.21
N ALA A 12 -2.57 -5.60 6.58
CA ALA A 12 -3.81 -6.32 6.86
C ALA A 12 -4.58 -5.73 8.06
N LEU A 13 -3.90 -5.42 9.17
CA LEU A 13 -4.53 -4.82 10.35
C LEU A 13 -5.01 -3.39 10.07
N ARG A 14 -4.20 -2.57 9.38
CA ARG A 14 -4.61 -1.23 8.96
C ARG A 14 -5.87 -1.28 8.09
N GLU A 15 -5.96 -2.23 7.18
CA GLU A 15 -7.15 -2.44 6.35
C GLU A 15 -8.40 -2.74 7.19
N LEU A 16 -8.28 -3.63 8.19
CA LEU A 16 -9.38 -3.95 9.09
C LEU A 16 -9.87 -2.72 9.87
N VAL A 17 -8.94 -1.89 10.36
CA VAL A 17 -9.28 -0.65 11.06
C VAL A 17 -9.97 0.35 10.14
N ILE A 18 -9.51 0.50 8.89
CA ILE A 18 -10.17 1.37 7.89
C ILE A 18 -11.59 0.87 7.59
N ARG A 19 -11.78 -0.44 7.42
CA ARG A 19 -13.11 -1.03 7.21
C ARG A 19 -14.04 -0.84 8.41
N ALA A 20 -13.49 -0.80 9.61
CA ALA A 20 -14.20 -0.49 10.84
C ALA A 20 -14.34 1.02 11.11
N GLU A 21 -14.09 1.86 10.10
CA GLU A 21 -14.19 3.33 10.17
C GLU A 21 -13.33 3.94 11.31
N GLY A 22 -12.13 3.39 11.52
CA GLY A 22 -11.23 3.79 12.60
C GLY A 22 -11.44 3.02 13.91
N GLY A 23 -12.50 2.21 13.99
CA GLY A 23 -12.76 1.32 15.11
C GLY A 23 -11.59 0.36 15.34
N GLY A 24 -11.14 0.27 16.59
CA GLY A 24 -10.09 -0.67 16.99
C GLY A 24 -8.66 -0.24 16.67
N VAL A 25 -8.42 1.03 16.31
CA VAL A 25 -7.05 1.53 16.02
C VAL A 25 -6.07 1.27 17.17
N GLU A 26 -6.47 1.53 18.42
CA GLU A 26 -5.60 1.31 19.58
C GLU A 26 -5.35 -0.17 19.85
N GLU A 27 -6.33 -1.04 19.56
CA GLU A 27 -6.15 -2.48 19.63
C GLU A 27 -5.15 -2.96 18.57
N ALA A 28 -5.25 -2.46 17.34
CA ALA A 28 -4.31 -2.76 16.28
C ALA A 28 -2.89 -2.29 16.63
N ARG A 29 -2.73 -1.07 17.17
CA ARG A 29 -1.42 -0.57 17.64
C ARG A 29 -0.82 -1.46 18.71
N ARG A 30 -1.62 -1.93 19.67
CA ARG A 30 -1.18 -2.87 20.71
C ARG A 30 -0.72 -4.20 20.12
N GLN A 31 -1.49 -4.79 19.20
CA GLN A 31 -1.13 -6.05 18.55
C GLN A 31 0.16 -5.92 17.73
N LEU A 32 0.30 -4.84 16.97
CA LEU A 32 1.50 -4.55 16.20
C LEU A 32 2.71 -4.30 17.10
N GLY A 33 2.53 -3.65 18.26
CA GLY A 33 3.58 -3.47 19.25
C GLY A 33 4.18 -4.78 19.73
N LEU A 34 3.32 -5.77 20.07
CA LEU A 34 3.76 -7.11 20.46
C LEU A 34 4.52 -7.82 19.34
N LEU A 35 4.10 -7.66 18.08
CA LEU A 35 4.79 -8.25 16.94
C LEU A 35 6.15 -7.58 16.68
N ALA A 36 6.24 -6.27 16.86
CA ALA A 36 7.48 -5.51 16.65
C ALA A 36 8.60 -5.92 17.62
N GLU A 37 8.27 -6.36 18.84
CA GLU A 37 9.24 -6.93 19.79
C GLU A 37 9.92 -8.19 19.24
N GLY A 38 9.21 -8.96 18.39
CA GLY A 38 9.72 -10.18 17.74
C GLY A 38 10.57 -9.93 16.49
N ILE A 39 10.81 -8.68 16.10
CA ILE A 39 11.71 -8.33 14.99
C ILE A 39 13.15 -8.45 15.47
N GLY A 40 13.94 -9.23 14.72
CA GLY A 40 15.29 -9.65 15.12
C GLY A 40 16.33 -8.54 15.05
N ASP A 41 16.20 -7.62 14.09
CA ASP A 41 17.15 -6.53 13.89
C ASP A 41 16.64 -5.19 14.47
N PRO A 42 17.51 -4.40 15.14
CA PRO A 42 17.11 -3.11 15.70
C PRO A 42 16.56 -2.10 14.66
N PRO A 43 17.16 -1.95 13.46
CA PRO A 43 16.62 -1.04 12.44
C PRO A 43 15.21 -1.42 11.96
N GLY A 44 14.91 -2.71 11.81
CA GLY A 44 13.58 -3.22 11.49
C GLY A 44 12.58 -2.91 12.59
N ARG A 45 12.98 -3.05 13.85
CA ARG A 45 12.14 -2.70 15.01
C ARG A 45 11.84 -1.20 15.07
N GLU A 46 12.83 -0.34 14.88
CA GLU A 46 12.63 1.12 14.85
C GLU A 46 11.67 1.54 13.74
N ARG A 47 11.84 0.97 12.54
CA ARG A 47 10.91 1.19 11.43
C ARG A 47 9.49 0.73 11.77
N ALA A 48 9.34 -0.43 12.41
CA ALA A 48 8.04 -0.95 12.82
C ALA A 48 7.34 -0.03 13.83
N VAL A 49 8.07 0.48 14.82
CA VAL A 49 7.55 1.45 15.80
C VAL A 49 7.05 2.71 15.09
N GLY A 50 7.83 3.26 14.15
CA GLY A 50 7.39 4.41 13.35
C GLY A 50 6.08 4.18 12.60
N GLN A 51 5.90 2.99 12.00
CA GLN A 51 4.63 2.63 11.32
C GLN A 51 3.45 2.55 12.29
N ILE A 52 3.66 2.04 13.51
CA ILE A 52 2.63 1.93 14.56
C ILE A 52 2.20 3.31 15.07
N GLU A 53 3.15 4.25 15.20
CA GLU A 53 2.86 5.61 15.62
C GLU A 53 2.03 6.38 14.59
N MET A 54 2.34 6.20 13.30
CA MET A 54 1.63 6.86 12.21
C MET A 54 0.24 6.27 11.93
N LEU A 55 -0.06 5.07 12.42
CA LEU A 55 -1.25 4.31 12.03
C LEU A 55 -2.55 5.14 12.17
N ALA A 56 -2.74 5.83 13.30
CA ALA A 56 -3.95 6.61 13.52
C ALA A 56 -4.13 7.74 12.50
N GLY A 57 -3.06 8.51 12.24
CA GLY A 57 -3.08 9.60 11.25
C GLY A 57 -3.27 9.10 9.82
N GLN A 58 -2.69 7.94 9.49
CA GLN A 58 -2.88 7.32 8.18
C GLN A 58 -4.31 6.81 7.97
N VAL A 59 -4.93 6.23 9.01
CA VAL A 59 -6.35 5.82 8.95
C VAL A 59 -7.25 7.04 8.79
N GLU A 60 -7.04 8.08 9.62
CA GLU A 60 -7.82 9.32 9.54
C GLU A 60 -7.72 9.97 8.16
N SER A 61 -6.51 10.06 7.62
CA SER A 61 -6.27 10.62 6.28
C SER A 61 -7.06 9.87 5.21
N VAL A 62 -7.05 8.53 5.23
CA VAL A 62 -7.81 7.72 4.27
C VAL A 62 -9.32 7.92 4.41
N LEU A 63 -9.83 7.90 5.64
CA LEU A 63 -11.26 8.09 5.89
C LEU A 63 -11.73 9.48 5.45
N SER A 64 -10.92 10.51 5.70
CA SER A 64 -11.20 11.88 5.28
C SER A 64 -11.26 12.03 3.75
N VAL A 65 -10.24 11.52 3.05
CA VAL A 65 -10.15 11.62 1.58
C VAL A 65 -11.26 10.82 0.89
N SER A 66 -11.70 9.71 1.50
CA SER A 66 -12.70 8.82 0.93
C SER A 66 -14.15 9.15 1.33
N ALA A 67 -14.38 10.22 2.10
CA ALA A 67 -15.69 10.54 2.68
C ALA A 67 -16.85 10.75 1.69
N GLY A 68 -16.57 10.88 0.38
CA GLY A 68 -17.59 10.99 -0.67
C GLY A 68 -17.41 10.01 -1.83
N TRP A 69 -16.54 9.01 -1.69
CA TRP A 69 -16.26 8.07 -2.77
C TRP A 69 -17.33 6.99 -2.85
N SER A 70 -17.64 6.54 -4.07
CA SER A 70 -18.43 5.34 -4.29
C SER A 70 -17.78 4.12 -3.65
N PRO A 71 -18.56 3.06 -3.35
CA PRO A 71 -18.03 1.80 -2.87
C PRO A 71 -16.91 1.24 -3.76
N GLU A 72 -17.06 1.32 -5.08
CA GLU A 72 -16.10 0.83 -6.07
C GLU A 72 -14.82 1.66 -6.07
N MET A 73 -14.90 2.99 -5.96
CA MET A 73 -13.71 3.83 -5.85
C MET A 73 -12.94 3.57 -4.55
N LYS A 74 -13.65 3.37 -3.44
CA LYS A 74 -13.04 2.95 -2.16
C LYS A 74 -12.36 1.60 -2.29
N GLU A 75 -12.99 0.65 -2.96
CA GLU A 75 -12.45 -0.69 -3.19
C GLU A 75 -11.18 -0.66 -4.04
N ALA A 76 -11.19 0.05 -5.17
CA ALA A 76 -10.03 0.16 -6.05
C ALA A 76 -8.86 0.91 -5.39
N ALA A 77 -9.14 1.99 -4.66
CA ALA A 77 -8.10 2.69 -3.92
C ALA A 77 -7.51 1.83 -2.80
N ARG A 78 -8.33 1.03 -2.12
CA ARG A 78 -7.87 0.08 -1.09
C ARG A 78 -6.95 -0.97 -1.69
N LEU A 79 -7.31 -1.53 -2.85
CA LEU A 79 -6.46 -2.50 -3.54
C LEU A 79 -5.07 -1.93 -3.86
N MET A 80 -5.00 -0.68 -4.33
CA MET A 80 -3.74 0.00 -4.62
C MET A 80 -2.89 0.26 -3.36
N ASP A 81 -3.53 0.53 -2.22
CA ASP A 81 -2.88 0.88 -0.95
C ASP A 81 -2.35 -0.36 -0.19
N VAL A 82 -3.01 -1.51 -0.31
CA VAL A 82 -2.59 -2.75 0.38
C VAL A 82 -1.64 -3.63 -0.44
N ALA A 83 -1.55 -3.40 -1.75
CA ALA A 83 -0.67 -4.15 -2.62
C ALA A 83 0.82 -3.92 -2.27
N ASP A 84 1.58 -5.01 -2.18
CA ASP A 84 3.02 -4.94 -1.90
C ASP A 84 3.81 -4.85 -3.21
N PHE A 85 4.27 -3.65 -3.53
CA PHE A 85 5.12 -3.38 -4.69
C PHE A 85 6.62 -3.27 -4.33
N ASP A 86 6.94 -3.26 -3.04
CA ASP A 86 8.28 -2.94 -2.53
C ASP A 86 9.07 -4.18 -2.10
N SER A 87 8.41 -5.31 -1.90
CA SER A 87 9.03 -6.57 -1.45
C SER A 87 9.13 -7.61 -2.58
N GLY A 88 10.04 -8.58 -2.43
CA GLY A 88 10.24 -9.67 -3.40
C GLY A 88 11.12 -9.30 -4.60
N THR A 89 11.22 -10.21 -5.57
CA THR A 89 11.99 -10.01 -6.82
C THR A 89 11.27 -9.09 -7.80
N VAL A 90 11.99 -8.60 -8.82
CA VAL A 90 11.41 -7.77 -9.89
C VAL A 90 10.24 -8.49 -10.56
N GLU A 91 10.38 -9.78 -10.86
CA GLU A 91 9.33 -10.59 -11.49
C GLU A 91 8.10 -10.74 -10.58
N GLN A 92 8.31 -10.92 -9.27
CA GLN A 92 7.21 -11.00 -8.30
C GLN A 92 6.46 -9.67 -8.20
N ARG A 93 7.18 -8.54 -8.22
CA ARG A 93 6.58 -7.21 -8.20
C ARG A 93 5.84 -6.90 -9.50
N MET A 94 6.40 -7.24 -10.66
CA MET A 94 5.71 -7.13 -11.95
C MET A 94 4.43 -7.99 -12.00
N ALA A 95 4.49 -9.22 -11.47
CA ALA A 95 3.31 -10.06 -11.36
C ALA A 95 2.23 -9.43 -10.46
N MET A 96 2.62 -8.80 -9.34
CA MET A 96 1.71 -8.06 -8.48
C MET A 96 1.08 -6.87 -9.22
N VAL A 97 1.87 -6.08 -9.95
CA VAL A 97 1.37 -4.98 -10.80
C VAL A 97 0.32 -5.47 -11.78
N ALA A 98 0.58 -6.58 -12.49
CA ALA A 98 -0.37 -7.14 -13.44
C ALA A 98 -1.68 -7.61 -12.77
N VAL A 99 -1.59 -8.24 -11.60
CA VAL A 99 -2.76 -8.68 -10.82
C VAL A 99 -3.60 -7.49 -10.37
N VAL A 100 -2.98 -6.49 -9.77
CA VAL A 100 -3.66 -5.29 -9.27
C VAL A 100 -4.31 -4.53 -10.42
N ARG A 101 -3.60 -4.35 -11.55
CA ARG A 101 -4.14 -3.71 -12.75
C ARG A 101 -5.42 -4.41 -13.22
N ARG A 102 -5.40 -5.75 -13.34
CA ARG A 102 -6.60 -6.51 -13.75
C ARG A 102 -7.77 -6.28 -12.80
N GLN A 103 -7.55 -6.38 -11.49
CA GLN A 103 -8.60 -6.22 -10.49
C GLN A 103 -9.17 -4.79 -10.46
N VAL A 104 -8.34 -3.76 -10.62
CA VAL A 104 -8.83 -2.37 -10.76
C VAL A 104 -9.75 -2.23 -11.97
N TRP A 105 -9.44 -2.89 -13.08
CA TRP A 105 -10.29 -2.86 -14.28
C TRP A 105 -11.61 -3.60 -14.07
N GLU A 106 -11.59 -4.77 -13.41
CA GLU A 106 -12.81 -5.50 -13.03
C GLU A 106 -13.72 -4.65 -12.12
N ILE A 107 -13.14 -3.88 -11.18
CA ILE A 107 -13.90 -2.94 -10.35
C ILE A 107 -14.46 -1.80 -11.20
N ALA A 108 -13.66 -1.22 -12.10
CA ALA A 108 -14.10 -0.14 -12.97
C ALA A 108 -15.25 -0.55 -13.89
N ASP A 109 -15.26 -1.79 -14.38
CA ASP A 109 -16.29 -2.29 -15.30
C ASP A 109 -17.68 -2.35 -14.64
N ARG A 110 -17.74 -2.47 -13.31
CA ARG A 110 -19.00 -2.43 -12.54
C ARG A 110 -19.31 -1.08 -11.88
N ALA A 111 -18.43 -0.08 -11.99
CA ALA A 111 -18.53 1.17 -11.23
C ALA A 111 -19.40 2.27 -11.88
N GLY A 112 -19.99 2.03 -13.05
CA GLY A 112 -20.83 3.01 -13.73
C GLY A 112 -20.09 4.33 -14.02
N GLU A 113 -20.57 5.44 -13.44
CA GLU A 113 -20.04 6.79 -13.67
C GLU A 113 -18.58 6.94 -13.18
N ASP A 114 -18.16 6.21 -12.15
CA ASP A 114 -16.80 6.27 -11.62
C ASP A 114 -15.79 5.43 -12.40
N SER A 115 -16.23 4.65 -13.40
CA SER A 115 -15.39 3.73 -14.17
C SER A 115 -14.12 4.39 -14.73
N ALA A 116 -14.26 5.56 -15.36
CA ALA A 116 -13.13 6.28 -15.93
C ALA A 116 -12.14 6.77 -14.87
N ARG A 117 -12.64 7.21 -13.71
CA ARG A 117 -11.82 7.67 -12.58
C ARG A 117 -11.04 6.51 -11.96
N ILE A 118 -11.69 5.36 -11.78
CA ILE A 118 -11.08 4.15 -11.22
C ILE A 118 -9.99 3.61 -12.14
N ARG A 119 -10.23 3.54 -13.46
CA ARG A 119 -9.17 3.18 -14.43
C ARG A 119 -7.98 4.14 -14.37
N GLY A 120 -8.23 5.41 -14.04
CA GLY A 120 -7.16 6.39 -13.82
C GLY A 120 -6.18 6.02 -12.72
N LEU A 121 -6.57 5.20 -11.73
CA LEU A 121 -5.67 4.72 -10.67
C LEU A 121 -4.53 3.85 -11.21
N THR A 122 -4.72 3.16 -12.34
CA THR A 122 -3.65 2.31 -12.91
C THR A 122 -2.48 3.11 -13.45
N ARG A 123 -2.61 4.44 -13.64
CA ARG A 123 -1.47 5.31 -13.99
C ARG A 123 -0.38 5.31 -12.92
N GLY A 124 -0.75 5.07 -11.67
CA GLY A 124 0.23 4.89 -10.59
C GLY A 124 1.08 3.63 -10.79
N LEU A 125 0.49 2.57 -11.34
CA LEU A 125 1.18 1.31 -11.63
C LEU A 125 2.18 1.46 -12.78
N ASP A 126 1.91 2.32 -13.76
CA ASP A 126 2.84 2.55 -14.87
C ASP A 126 4.16 3.14 -14.38
N SER A 127 4.12 3.97 -13.33
CA SER A 127 5.33 4.49 -12.68
C SER A 127 6.10 3.40 -11.94
N VAL A 128 5.40 2.47 -11.28
CA VAL A 128 6.00 1.32 -10.60
C VAL A 128 6.66 0.39 -11.63
N GLU A 129 5.95 0.04 -12.70
CA GLU A 129 6.44 -0.80 -13.79
C GLU A 129 7.69 -0.20 -14.43
N ARG A 130 7.67 1.09 -14.76
CA ARG A 130 8.85 1.79 -15.31
C ARG A 130 10.03 1.74 -14.35
N ALA A 131 9.81 1.98 -13.05
CA ALA A 131 10.89 1.94 -12.06
C ALA A 131 11.49 0.53 -11.90
N LEU A 132 10.70 -0.52 -12.13
CA LEU A 132 11.16 -1.91 -12.10
C LEU A 132 11.96 -2.30 -13.36
N GLU A 133 11.56 -1.82 -14.53
CA GLU A 133 12.21 -2.12 -15.80
C GLU A 133 13.48 -1.30 -16.05
N GLU A 134 13.40 0.01 -15.81
CA GLU A 134 14.43 0.99 -16.18
C GLU A 134 15.27 1.43 -14.98
N GLY A 135 14.85 1.09 -13.76
CA GLY A 135 15.35 1.66 -12.53
C GLY A 135 14.62 2.97 -12.16
N PRO A 136 14.74 3.42 -10.90
CA PRO A 136 14.02 4.61 -10.46
C PRO A 136 14.55 5.88 -11.16
N PRO A 137 13.66 6.79 -11.59
CA PRO A 137 14.01 7.91 -12.48
C PRO A 137 14.96 8.94 -11.84
N TRP A 138 15.13 8.94 -10.52
CA TRP A 138 16.06 9.84 -9.81
C TRP A 138 17.51 9.32 -9.76
N LEU A 139 17.75 8.04 -10.10
CA LEU A 139 19.10 7.47 -10.18
C LEU A 139 19.82 7.76 -11.52
N ASP A 140 19.11 8.30 -12.52
CA ASP A 140 19.66 8.66 -13.83
C ASP A 140 20.55 9.92 -13.81
N SER A 141 20.90 10.42 -12.62
CA SER A 141 21.85 11.53 -12.43
C SER A 141 23.32 11.12 -12.49
N SER A 142 23.64 9.87 -12.84
CA SER A 142 25.02 9.35 -12.90
C SER A 142 25.52 8.99 -14.31
N ARG A 143 24.78 9.36 -15.37
CA ARG A 143 25.20 9.18 -16.78
C ARG A 143 25.70 10.43 -17.50
N ASP A 144 25.91 11.53 -16.79
CA ASP A 144 26.61 12.71 -17.31
C ASP A 144 27.85 13.03 -16.46
N GLY A 145 28.97 12.42 -16.84
CA GLY A 145 30.27 12.65 -16.23
C GLY A 145 31.38 12.02 -17.06
N ARG A 146 31.83 12.78 -18.07
CA ARG A 146 32.99 12.50 -18.93
C ARG A 146 34.28 12.31 -18.15
#